data_AF-A0A6Y6HQS6-F1
#
_entry.id   AF-A0A6Y6HQS6-F1
#
_cell.length_a   1.000
_cell.length_b   1.000
_cell.length_c   1.000
_cell.angle_alpha   90.00
_cell.angle_beta   90.00
_cell.angle_gamma   90.00
#
_symmetry.space_group_name_H-M   'P 1'
#
loop_
_entity.id
_entity.type
_entity.pdbx_description
1 polymer ?
#
loop_
_entity_poly.entity_id
_entity_poly.type
_entity_poly.pdbx_seq_one_letter_code
_entity_poly.pdbx_strand_id
1 'polypeptide(L)'
;LGGFGFQGDKVTEETQRFSGGEKARLVLALIVWQRPNLLLLDEPTNHLDLDMRQALTEALIDFEGALVVVSHDRHLIRSTTDDLYLVHDKKVEPFDGDLEDYQQWLSDVQKQENQADNAPKENNANSAQSRKDQKRREAELRTLTQPLRKEITRLEKEMEKLNAQLAQAEEKLGDSSLYDPSRKAEMTECLQLQASAKSGLEACEMAWLEAQEQLEQMMQND
;
A
#
# COMPACT_ATOMS: atom_id res chain seq x y z
N LEU A 1 -16.50 -17.39 9.91
CA LEU A 1 -17.00 -17.09 8.55
C LEU A 1 -17.93 -15.88 8.52
N GLY A 2 -18.98 -15.82 9.34
CA GLY A 2 -19.90 -14.65 9.41
C GLY A 2 -19.23 -13.31 9.75
N GLY A 3 -18.21 -13.31 10.63
CA GLY A 3 -17.40 -12.12 10.95
C GLY A 3 -16.38 -11.72 9.88
N PHE A 4 -16.13 -12.58 8.89
CA PHE A 4 -15.25 -12.30 7.75
C PHE A 4 -16.05 -11.99 6.48
N GLY A 5 -17.33 -11.61 6.60
CA GLY A 5 -18.18 -11.22 5.46
C GLY A 5 -18.70 -12.38 4.59
N PHE A 6 -18.50 -13.64 4.98
CA PHE A 6 -19.13 -14.79 4.32
C PHE A 6 -20.47 -15.12 4.98
N GLN A 7 -21.57 -14.76 4.33
CA GLN A 7 -22.95 -15.01 4.79
C GLN A 7 -23.79 -15.64 3.67
N GLY A 8 -24.77 -16.48 4.03
CA GLY A 8 -25.71 -17.10 3.10
C GLY A 8 -25.03 -18.09 2.13
N ASP A 9 -25.45 -18.06 0.87
CA ASP A 9 -25.01 -19.00 -0.19
C ASP A 9 -23.51 -18.92 -0.51
N LYS A 10 -22.84 -17.82 -0.15
CA LYS A 10 -21.38 -17.63 -0.31
C LYS A 10 -20.56 -18.60 0.55
N VAL A 11 -21.13 -19.18 1.61
CA VAL A 11 -20.43 -20.17 2.47
C VAL A 11 -20.26 -21.51 1.76
N THR A 12 -21.14 -21.82 0.81
CA THR A 12 -21.18 -23.09 0.07
C THR A 12 -20.67 -22.96 -1.37
N GLU A 13 -20.28 -21.76 -1.80
CA GLU A 13 -19.85 -21.48 -3.16
C GLU A 13 -18.40 -21.96 -3.42
N GLU A 14 -18.13 -22.39 -4.65
CA GLU A 14 -16.80 -22.86 -5.04
C GLU A 14 -15.78 -21.71 -5.04
N THR A 15 -14.67 -21.91 -4.33
CA THR A 15 -13.60 -20.92 -4.13
C THR A 15 -12.91 -20.46 -5.42
N GLN A 16 -13.12 -21.16 -6.54
CA GLN A 16 -12.65 -20.74 -7.87
C GLN A 16 -13.27 -19.42 -8.34
N ARG A 17 -14.50 -19.12 -7.92
CA ARG A 17 -15.25 -17.92 -8.35
C ARG A 17 -14.98 -16.68 -7.49
N PHE A 18 -14.21 -16.82 -6.42
CA PHE A 18 -13.93 -15.73 -5.49
C PHE A 18 -12.96 -14.72 -6.11
N SER A 19 -13.23 -13.43 -5.87
CA SER A 19 -12.29 -12.35 -6.16
C SER A 19 -11.01 -12.50 -5.34
N GLY A 20 -9.93 -11.80 -5.72
CA GLY A 20 -8.66 -11.81 -4.97
C GLY A 20 -8.86 -11.50 -3.49
N GLY A 21 -9.66 -10.47 -3.18
CA GLY A 21 -9.99 -10.09 -1.81
C GLY A 21 -10.90 -11.09 -1.07
N GLU A 22 -11.79 -11.80 -1.77
CA GLU A 22 -12.58 -12.89 -1.16
C GLU A 22 -11.71 -14.10 -0.84
N LYS A 23 -10.73 -14.43 -1.69
CA LYS A 23 -9.74 -15.48 -1.38
C LYS A 23 -8.88 -15.12 -0.19
N ALA A 24 -8.40 -13.87 -0.11
CA ALA A 24 -7.65 -13.37 1.04
C ALA A 24 -8.47 -13.46 2.34
N ARG A 25 -9.74 -13.04 2.32
CA ARG A 25 -10.67 -13.19 3.46
C ARG A 25 -10.85 -14.64 3.90
N LEU A 26 -10.98 -15.56 2.95
CA LEU A 26 -11.12 -16.98 3.27
C LEU A 26 -9.84 -17.52 3.92
N VAL A 27 -8.67 -17.15 3.39
CA VAL A 27 -7.37 -17.56 3.94
C VAL A 27 -7.18 -17.00 5.35
N LEU A 28 -7.47 -15.73 5.58
CA LEU A 28 -7.43 -15.13 6.92
C LEU A 28 -8.40 -15.80 7.89
N ALA A 29 -9.63 -16.08 7.46
CA ALA A 29 -10.60 -16.81 8.28
C ALA A 29 -10.12 -18.22 8.63
N LEU A 30 -9.43 -18.90 7.71
CA LEU A 30 -8.84 -20.23 7.94
C LEU A 30 -7.66 -20.16 8.93
N ILE A 31 -6.80 -19.15 8.80
CA ILE A 31 -5.65 -18.93 9.70
C ILE A 31 -6.14 -18.64 11.13
N VAL A 32 -7.09 -17.71 11.28
CA VAL A 32 -7.69 -17.39 12.59
C VAL A 32 -8.41 -18.61 13.18
N TRP A 33 -9.07 -19.43 12.36
CA TRP A 33 -9.71 -20.66 12.80
C TRP A 33 -8.70 -21.70 13.32
N GLN A 34 -7.53 -21.81 12.68
CA GLN A 34 -6.49 -22.76 13.08
C GLN A 34 -5.80 -22.38 14.40
N ARG A 35 -5.94 -21.13 14.86
CA ARG A 35 -5.29 -20.60 16.08
C ARG A 35 -3.81 -20.98 16.17
N PRO A 36 -2.98 -20.64 15.16
CA PRO A 36 -1.55 -20.91 15.23
C PRO A 36 -0.92 -20.11 16.37
N ASN A 37 0.14 -20.65 16.97
CA ASN A 37 0.87 -19.97 18.04
C ASN A 37 1.74 -18.81 17.50
N LEU A 38 2.08 -18.86 16.20
CA LEU A 38 2.90 -17.86 15.49
C LEU A 38 2.29 -17.62 14.10
N LEU A 39 2.10 -16.35 13.77
CA LEU A 39 1.62 -15.89 12.47
C LEU A 39 2.68 -15.00 11.82
N LEU A 40 3.10 -15.35 10.60
CA LEU A 40 4.04 -14.59 9.79
C LEU A 40 3.30 -14.02 8.59
N LEU A 41 3.31 -12.70 8.45
CA LEU A 41 2.63 -11.98 7.38
C LEU A 41 3.63 -11.10 6.65
N ASP A 42 3.70 -11.28 5.34
CA ASP A 42 4.51 -10.47 4.44
C ASP A 42 3.56 -9.71 3.51
N GLU A 43 3.57 -8.37 3.61
CA GLU A 43 2.65 -7.43 2.94
C GLU A 43 1.18 -7.89 2.93
N PRO A 44 0.55 -8.09 4.11
CA PRO A 44 -0.79 -8.66 4.20
C PRO A 44 -1.89 -7.72 3.68
N THR A 45 -1.58 -6.44 3.47
CA THR A 45 -2.49 -5.43 2.90
C THR A 45 -2.51 -5.42 1.37
N ASN A 46 -1.61 -6.15 0.72
CA ASN A 46 -1.51 -6.11 -0.74
C ASN A 46 -2.77 -6.71 -1.39
N HIS A 47 -3.31 -6.01 -2.40
CA HIS A 47 -4.58 -6.34 -3.07
C HIS A 47 -5.84 -6.32 -2.18
N LEU A 48 -5.83 -5.56 -1.07
CA LEU A 48 -7.00 -5.38 -0.19
C LEU A 48 -7.61 -3.98 -0.27
N ASP A 49 -8.92 -3.94 -0.49
CA ASP A 49 -9.74 -2.72 -0.37
C ASP A 49 -9.72 -2.16 1.06
N LEU A 50 -10.11 -0.89 1.24
CA LEU A 50 -10.06 -0.18 2.52
C LEU A 50 -10.81 -0.91 3.66
N ASP A 51 -12.04 -1.33 3.40
CA ASP A 51 -12.86 -2.06 4.39
C ASP A 51 -12.19 -3.39 4.81
N MET A 52 -11.47 -4.03 3.89
CA MET A 52 -10.75 -5.28 4.16
C MET A 52 -9.47 -5.05 4.95
N ARG A 53 -8.75 -3.95 4.70
CA ARG A 53 -7.59 -3.54 5.50
C ARG A 53 -8.00 -3.25 6.95
N GLN A 54 -9.13 -2.57 7.14
CA GLN A 54 -9.64 -2.32 8.49
C GLN A 54 -10.03 -3.62 9.20
N ALA A 55 -10.80 -4.51 8.54
CA ALA A 55 -11.18 -5.79 9.12
C ALA A 55 -9.97 -6.69 9.43
N LEU A 56 -8.94 -6.67 8.58
CA LEU A 56 -7.67 -7.35 8.82
C LEU A 56 -6.96 -6.78 10.05
N THR A 57 -6.87 -5.45 10.16
CA THR A 57 -6.25 -4.78 11.30
C THR A 57 -6.95 -5.17 12.60
N GLU A 58 -8.29 -5.11 12.64
CA GLU A 58 -9.09 -5.51 13.80
C GLU A 58 -8.87 -6.99 14.16
N ALA A 59 -8.84 -7.88 13.16
CA ALA A 59 -8.61 -9.31 13.39
C ALA A 59 -7.19 -9.62 13.91
N LEU A 60 -6.18 -8.83 13.51
CA LEU A 60 -4.81 -8.98 13.96
C LEU A 60 -4.58 -8.40 15.36
N ILE A 61 -5.31 -7.34 15.73
CA ILE A 61 -5.32 -6.80 17.10
C ILE A 61 -5.84 -7.86 18.08
N ASP A 62 -6.91 -8.57 17.72
CA ASP A 62 -7.55 -9.58 18.57
C ASP A 62 -6.81 -10.94 18.56
N PHE A 63 -5.69 -11.06 17.86
CA PHE A 63 -4.95 -12.31 17.75
C PHE A 63 -4.11 -12.59 19.00
N GLU A 64 -4.47 -13.64 19.74
CA GLU A 64 -3.80 -14.02 21.00
C GLU A 64 -2.41 -14.69 20.82
N GLY A 65 -1.97 -14.94 19.58
CA GLY A 65 -0.68 -15.58 19.27
C GLY A 65 0.46 -14.59 19.00
N ALA A 66 1.67 -15.10 18.76
CA ALA A 66 2.78 -14.25 18.32
C ALA A 66 2.56 -13.81 16.86
N LEU A 67 2.70 -12.52 16.57
CA LEU A 67 2.56 -11.95 15.24
C LEU A 67 3.87 -11.35 14.78
N VAL A 68 4.30 -11.71 13.57
CA VAL A 68 5.42 -11.07 12.87
C VAL A 68 4.88 -10.55 11.55
N VAL A 69 4.83 -9.22 11.42
CA VAL A 69 4.32 -8.51 10.25
C VAL A 69 5.46 -7.75 9.58
N VAL A 70 5.55 -7.92 8.26
CA VAL A 70 6.27 -7.03 7.36
C VAL A 70 5.21 -6.31 6.54
N SER A 71 5.15 -4.99 6.66
CA SER A 71 4.20 -4.19 5.89
C SER A 71 4.72 -2.78 5.69
N HIS A 72 4.34 -2.15 4.57
CA HIS A 72 4.47 -0.72 4.36
C HIS A 72 3.28 0.10 4.93
N ASP A 73 2.21 -0.56 5.41
CA ASP A 73 1.05 0.11 5.99
C ASP A 73 1.32 0.56 7.43
N ARG A 74 1.52 1.87 7.60
CA ARG A 74 1.78 2.51 8.89
C ARG A 74 0.64 2.32 9.89
N HIS A 75 -0.61 2.30 9.41
CA HIS A 75 -1.77 2.17 10.28
C HIS A 75 -1.87 0.75 10.83
N LEU A 76 -1.60 -0.25 9.98
CA LEU A 76 -1.54 -1.64 10.39
C LEU A 76 -0.45 -1.87 11.43
N ILE A 77 0.80 -1.47 11.12
CA ILE A 77 1.95 -1.65 12.02
C ILE A 77 1.67 -1.00 13.37
N ARG A 78 1.29 0.28 13.37
CA ARG A 78 1.04 1.03 14.62
C ARG A 78 -0.04 0.41 15.50
N SER A 79 -1.02 -0.25 14.90
CA SER A 79 -2.16 -0.80 15.62
C SER A 79 -1.93 -2.24 16.09
N THR A 80 -1.01 -2.99 15.46
CA THR A 80 -0.87 -4.45 15.65
C THR A 80 0.46 -4.89 16.26
N THR A 81 1.48 -4.04 16.30
CA THR A 81 2.81 -4.42 16.79
C THR A 81 3.23 -3.65 18.03
N ASP A 82 3.72 -4.35 19.04
CA ASP A 82 4.30 -3.76 20.25
C ASP A 82 5.81 -3.46 20.11
N ASP A 83 6.54 -4.28 19.36
CA ASP A 83 7.99 -4.17 19.14
C ASP A 83 8.30 -3.93 17.65
N LEU A 84 9.19 -2.98 17.38
CA LEU A 84 9.66 -2.66 16.03
C LEU A 84 11.09 -3.17 15.84
N TYR A 85 11.34 -3.80 14.70
CA TYR A 85 12.68 -4.24 14.29
C TYR A 85 13.08 -3.54 13.00
N LEU A 86 14.25 -2.90 13.03
CA LEU A 86 14.83 -2.23 11.90
C LEU A 86 15.77 -3.17 11.16
N VAL A 87 15.50 -3.39 9.86
CA VAL A 87 16.38 -4.14 8.97
C VAL A 87 17.14 -3.17 8.08
N HIS A 88 18.44 -3.01 8.33
CA HIS A 88 19.33 -2.13 7.53
C HIS A 88 20.76 -2.69 7.51
N ASP A 89 21.53 -2.39 6.45
CA ASP A 89 22.94 -2.80 6.33
C ASP A 89 23.20 -4.30 6.56
N LYS A 90 22.25 -5.15 6.13
CA LYS A 90 22.27 -6.62 6.36
C LYS A 90 22.28 -7.02 7.84
N LYS A 91 21.79 -6.13 8.71
CA LYS A 91 21.60 -6.34 10.15
C LYS A 91 20.14 -6.11 10.51
N VAL A 92 19.74 -6.72 11.63
CA VAL A 92 18.43 -6.52 12.25
C VAL A 92 18.69 -6.04 13.66
N GLU A 93 18.19 -4.85 13.99
CA GLU A 93 18.35 -4.24 15.31
C GLU A 93 16.98 -3.84 15.85
N PRO A 94 16.70 -4.03 17.16
CA PRO A 94 15.48 -3.53 17.76
C PRO A 94 15.45 -2.00 17.67
N PHE A 95 14.28 -1.46 17.35
CA PHE A 95 14.06 -0.03 17.19
C PHE A 95 13.11 0.47 18.27
N ASP A 96 13.67 1.18 19.25
CA ASP A 96 12.91 1.73 20.39
C ASP A 96 12.16 3.04 20.06
N GLY A 97 12.27 3.54 18.82
CA GLY A 97 11.59 4.75 18.36
C GLY A 97 10.20 4.46 17.79
N ASP A 98 9.40 5.50 17.60
CA ASP A 98 8.11 5.37 16.93
C ASP A 98 8.22 5.44 15.39
N LEU A 99 7.10 5.29 14.69
CA LEU A 99 7.08 5.38 13.22
C LEU A 99 7.50 6.77 12.69
N GLU A 100 7.42 7.84 13.49
CA GLU A 100 7.89 9.18 13.12
C GLU A 100 9.42 9.26 13.26
N ASP A 101 9.99 8.67 14.31
CA ASP A 101 11.43 8.50 14.49
C ASP A 101 12.04 7.66 13.37
N TYR A 102 11.32 6.64 12.88
CA TYR A 102 11.75 5.86 11.71
C TYR A 102 11.83 6.71 10.45
N GLN A 103 10.86 7.61 10.19
CA GLN A 103 10.90 8.51 9.03
C GLN A 103 12.07 9.50 9.12
N GLN A 104 12.34 10.00 10.33
CA GLN A 104 13.45 10.90 10.59
C GLN A 104 14.79 10.18 10.38
N TRP A 105 14.92 8.95 10.90
CA TRP A 105 16.08 8.09 10.69
C TRP A 105 16.29 7.80 9.20
N LEU A 106 15.25 7.44 8.44
CA LEU A 106 15.34 7.19 7.00
C LEU A 106 15.84 8.41 6.22
N SER A 107 15.34 9.59 6.61
CA SER A 107 15.74 10.87 6.02
C SER A 107 17.20 11.21 6.32
N ASP A 108 17.67 10.89 7.52
CA ASP A 108 19.05 11.15 7.93
C ASP A 108 20.04 10.13 7.35
N VAL A 109 19.63 8.87 7.17
CA VAL A 109 20.40 7.86 6.41
C VAL A 109 20.55 8.29 4.95
N GLN A 110 19.47 8.69 4.27
CA GLN A 110 19.56 9.19 2.89
C GLN A 110 20.44 10.44 2.76
N LYS A 111 20.43 11.33 3.76
CA LYS A 111 21.35 12.49 3.78
C LYS A 111 22.79 12.05 3.98
N GLN A 112 23.05 11.07 4.85
CA GLN A 112 24.39 10.54 5.10
C GLN A 112 24.95 9.79 3.89
N GLU A 113 24.15 8.98 3.19
CA GLU A 113 24.57 8.31 1.95
C GLU A 113 24.90 9.33 0.85
N ASN A 114 24.04 10.34 0.65
CA ASN A 114 24.28 11.41 -0.32
C ASN A 114 25.50 12.29 0.04
N GLN A 115 25.86 12.39 1.33
CA GLN A 115 27.07 13.09 1.78
C GLN A 115 28.33 12.21 1.71
N ALA A 116 28.21 10.90 1.97
CA ALA A 116 29.31 9.94 1.90
C ALA A 116 29.80 9.72 0.45
N ASP A 117 28.91 9.83 -0.55
CA ASP A 117 29.26 9.82 -1.97
C ASP A 117 30.02 11.08 -2.46
N ASN A 118 30.10 12.13 -1.62
CA ASN A 118 30.87 13.34 -1.89
C ASN A 118 32.26 13.37 -1.20
N ALA A 119 32.67 12.32 -0.49
CA ALA A 119 34.02 12.23 0.07
C ALA A 119 35.03 11.71 -0.97
N PRO A 120 36.14 12.43 -1.25
CA PRO A 120 37.13 11.97 -2.22
C PRO A 120 37.94 10.80 -1.66
N LYS A 121 37.60 9.56 -2.05
CA LYS A 121 38.42 8.37 -1.78
C LYS A 121 39.44 8.15 -2.89
N GLU A 122 40.70 8.45 -2.57
CA GLU A 122 41.90 8.21 -3.37
C GLU A 122 42.13 6.72 -3.71
N ASN A 123 42.57 6.53 -4.96
CA ASN A 123 43.41 5.45 -5.50
C ASN A 123 43.05 3.99 -5.23
N ASN A 124 42.31 3.41 -6.18
CA ASN A 124 42.62 2.05 -6.64
C ASN A 124 42.35 1.94 -8.16
N ALA A 125 43.37 1.69 -8.97
CA ALA A 125 43.29 1.75 -10.44
C ALA A 125 42.39 0.65 -11.06
N ASN A 126 41.99 -0.36 -10.29
CA ASN A 126 41.00 -1.37 -10.70
C ASN A 126 39.53 -0.90 -10.48
N SER A 127 39.33 0.26 -9.87
CA SER A 127 38.01 0.84 -9.55
C SER A 127 37.48 1.80 -10.61
N ALA A 128 38.30 2.27 -11.56
CA ALA A 128 37.86 3.26 -12.54
C ALA A 128 36.88 2.68 -13.56
N GLN A 129 37.11 1.44 -14.01
CA GLN A 129 36.21 0.72 -14.90
C GLN A 129 34.92 0.33 -14.17
N SER A 130 35.05 -0.24 -12.96
CA SER A 130 33.93 -0.63 -12.10
C SER A 130 33.05 0.57 -11.70
N ARG A 131 33.61 1.74 -11.34
CA ARG A 131 32.86 2.97 -11.04
C ARG A 131 32.17 3.54 -12.28
N LYS A 132 32.79 3.42 -13.45
CA LYS A 132 32.20 3.91 -14.71
C LYS A 132 31.05 3.02 -15.16
N ASP A 133 31.18 1.70 -15.00
CA ASP A 133 30.12 0.74 -15.27
C ASP A 133 28.99 0.82 -14.23
N GLN A 134 29.30 1.11 -12.96
CA GLN A 134 28.30 1.35 -11.91
C GLN A 134 27.52 2.63 -12.16
N LYS A 135 28.18 3.75 -12.45
CA LYS A 135 27.51 5.01 -12.83
C LYS A 135 26.67 4.89 -14.10
N ARG A 136 27.10 4.04 -15.04
CA ARG A 136 26.34 3.78 -16.27
C ARG A 136 25.07 2.97 -15.98
N ARG A 137 25.16 1.93 -15.14
CA ARG A 137 24.01 1.15 -14.68
C ARG A 137 23.02 2.00 -13.87
N GLU A 138 23.50 2.83 -12.96
CA GLU A 138 22.67 3.77 -12.19
C GLU A 138 21.97 4.79 -13.10
N ALA A 139 22.65 5.29 -14.12
CA ALA A 139 22.05 6.20 -15.09
C ALA A 139 21.01 5.48 -15.97
N GLU A 140 21.30 4.26 -16.42
CA GLU A 140 20.37 3.42 -17.21
C GLU A 140 19.12 3.06 -16.37
N LEU A 141 19.28 2.66 -15.10
CA LEU A 141 18.18 2.44 -14.15
C LEU A 141 17.35 3.70 -13.93
N ARG A 142 17.98 4.86 -13.74
CA ARG A 142 17.26 6.12 -13.61
C ARG A 142 16.45 6.44 -14.85
N THR A 143 16.99 6.18 -16.06
CA THR A 143 16.24 6.37 -17.29
C THR A 143 15.09 5.38 -17.45
N LEU A 144 15.28 4.12 -17.00
CA LEU A 144 14.27 3.07 -17.10
C LEU A 144 13.13 3.25 -16.09
N THR A 145 13.43 3.76 -14.89
CA THR A 145 12.47 4.02 -13.81
C THR A 145 11.79 5.39 -13.90
N GLN A 146 12.37 6.34 -14.63
CA GLN A 146 11.77 7.67 -14.86
C GLN A 146 10.36 7.65 -15.47
N PRO A 147 10.02 6.83 -16.50
CA PRO A 147 8.66 6.75 -17.01
C PRO A 147 7.67 6.23 -15.97
N LEU A 148 8.03 5.20 -15.20
CA LEU A 148 7.18 4.67 -14.13
C LEU A 148 6.93 5.70 -13.03
N ARG A 149 7.97 6.42 -12.60
CA ARG A 149 7.83 7.52 -11.62
C ARG A 149 6.90 8.64 -12.14
N LYS A 150 7.00 8.98 -13.44
CA LYS A 150 6.10 9.96 -14.05
C LYS A 150 4.66 9.46 -14.11
N GLU A 151 4.46 8.18 -14.38
CA GLU A 151 3.14 7.56 -14.43
C GLU A 151 2.49 7.51 -13.04
N ILE A 152 3.26 7.13 -12.02
CA ILE A 152 2.84 7.19 -10.61
C ILE A 152 2.37 8.61 -10.24
N THR A 153 3.18 9.65 -10.52
CA THR A 153 2.79 11.04 -10.26
C THR A 153 1.57 11.49 -11.07
N ARG A 154 1.37 10.96 -12.27
CA ARG A 154 0.18 11.24 -13.10
C ARG A 154 -1.07 10.66 -12.45
N LEU A 155 -0.99 9.39 -12.02
CA LEU A 155 -2.08 8.65 -11.39
C LEU A 155 -2.45 9.25 -10.03
N GLU A 156 -1.47 9.68 -9.22
CA GLU A 156 -1.71 10.39 -7.95
C GLU A 156 -2.55 11.66 -8.15
N LYS A 157 -2.23 12.47 -9.17
CA LYS A 157 -3.02 13.69 -9.49
C LYS A 157 -4.42 13.35 -9.98
N GLU A 158 -4.56 12.25 -10.70
CA GLU A 158 -5.84 11.79 -11.22
C GLU A 158 -6.74 11.29 -10.07
N MET A 159 -6.16 10.55 -9.11
CA MET A 159 -6.82 10.16 -7.86
C MET A 159 -7.24 11.38 -7.02
N GLU A 160 -6.36 12.38 -6.86
CA GLU A 160 -6.68 13.61 -6.12
C GLU A 160 -7.90 14.32 -6.74
N LYS A 161 -7.95 14.40 -8.07
CA LYS A 161 -9.08 14.98 -8.81
C LYS A 161 -10.36 14.18 -8.63
N LEU A 162 -10.30 12.85 -8.72
CA LEU A 162 -11.46 11.96 -8.55
C LEU A 162 -12.00 12.00 -7.13
N ASN A 163 -11.13 12.03 -6.12
CA ASN A 163 -11.51 12.22 -4.71
C ASN A 163 -12.19 13.58 -4.49
N ALA A 164 -11.68 14.66 -5.08
CA ALA A 164 -12.32 15.97 -4.99
C ALA A 164 -13.72 15.98 -5.64
N GLN A 165 -13.91 15.29 -6.77
CA GLN A 165 -15.21 15.13 -7.41
C GLN A 165 -16.16 14.29 -6.55
N LEU A 166 -15.66 13.23 -5.93
CA LEU A 166 -16.42 12.37 -5.04
C LEU A 166 -16.91 13.14 -3.81
N ALA A 167 -16.01 13.89 -3.16
CA ALA A 167 -16.34 14.73 -2.01
C ALA A 167 -17.43 15.76 -2.34
N GLN A 168 -17.35 16.41 -3.51
CA GLN A 168 -18.39 17.35 -3.96
C GLN A 168 -19.74 16.66 -4.22
N ALA A 169 -19.73 15.44 -4.77
CA ALA A 169 -20.96 14.67 -4.98
C ALA A 169 -21.60 14.26 -3.65
N GLU A 170 -20.79 13.83 -2.68
CA GLU A 170 -21.24 13.41 -1.35
C GLU A 170 -21.73 14.59 -0.51
N GLU A 171 -21.09 15.75 -0.60
CA GLU A 171 -21.56 16.99 0.03
C GLU A 171 -22.95 17.39 -0.48
N LYS A 172 -23.15 17.32 -1.81
CA LYS A 172 -24.47 17.59 -2.42
C LYS A 172 -25.52 16.56 -1.99
N LEU A 173 -25.17 15.28 -1.96
CA LEU A 173 -26.06 14.21 -1.51
C LEU A 173 -26.38 14.29 -0.01
N GLY A 174 -25.55 14.95 0.79
CA GLY A 174 -25.82 15.24 2.21
C GLY A 174 -26.90 16.30 2.45
N ASP A 175 -27.28 17.09 1.45
CA ASP A 175 -28.33 18.10 1.56
C ASP A 175 -29.72 17.45 1.50
N SER A 176 -30.46 17.51 2.62
CA SER A 176 -31.83 16.98 2.71
C SER A 176 -32.80 17.62 1.72
N SER A 177 -32.51 18.82 1.20
CA SER A 177 -33.34 19.47 0.18
C SER A 177 -33.20 18.85 -1.22
N LEU A 178 -32.16 18.04 -1.46
CA LEU A 178 -31.91 17.37 -2.73
C LEU A 178 -32.86 16.19 -2.98
N TYR A 179 -33.47 15.66 -1.91
CA TYR A 179 -34.44 14.55 -1.97
C TYR A 179 -35.88 15.00 -2.24
N ASP A 180 -36.10 16.29 -2.48
CA ASP A 180 -37.39 16.80 -2.93
C ASP A 180 -37.72 16.26 -4.33
N PRO A 181 -38.97 15.82 -4.60
CA PRO A 181 -39.41 15.35 -5.92
C PRO A 181 -39.08 16.31 -7.06
N SER A 182 -39.00 17.62 -6.77
CA SER A 182 -38.70 18.69 -7.72
C SER A 182 -37.24 18.71 -8.19
N ARG A 183 -36.31 18.11 -7.42
CA ARG A 183 -34.86 18.10 -7.69
C ARG A 183 -34.31 16.70 -8.03
N LYS A 184 -35.21 15.77 -8.37
CA LYS A 184 -34.89 14.38 -8.72
C LYS A 184 -33.84 14.24 -9.85
N ALA A 185 -33.81 15.19 -10.80
CA ALA A 185 -32.81 15.21 -11.86
C ALA A 185 -31.39 15.48 -11.32
N GLU A 186 -31.24 16.49 -10.45
CA GLU A 186 -29.98 16.84 -9.78
C GLU A 186 -29.49 15.70 -8.87
N MET A 187 -30.42 15.03 -8.16
CA MET A 187 -30.11 13.85 -7.34
C MET A 187 -29.58 12.68 -8.19
N THR A 188 -30.20 12.40 -9.33
CA THR A 188 -29.80 11.30 -10.23
C THR A 188 -28.42 11.57 -10.84
N GLU A 189 -28.15 12.82 -11.22
CA GLU A 189 -26.85 13.27 -11.72
C GLU A 189 -25.76 13.13 -10.65
N CYS A 190 -26.03 13.52 -9.39
CA CYS A 190 -25.07 13.36 -8.29
C CYS A 190 -24.75 11.89 -8.00
N LEU A 191 -25.76 11.00 -8.03
CA LEU A 191 -25.54 9.56 -7.86
C LEU A 191 -24.72 8.95 -9.01
N GLN A 192 -24.97 9.36 -10.25
CA GLN A 192 -24.16 8.94 -11.40
C GLN A 192 -22.71 9.44 -11.29
N LEU A 193 -22.53 10.71 -10.90
CA LEU A 193 -21.22 11.29 -10.68
C LEU A 193 -20.47 10.52 -9.59
N GLN A 194 -21.12 10.24 -8.44
CA GLN A 194 -20.55 9.45 -7.35
C GLN A 194 -20.12 8.07 -7.82
N ALA A 195 -20.99 7.33 -8.53
CA ALA A 195 -20.69 5.99 -9.03
C ALA A 195 -19.52 6.00 -10.04
N SER A 196 -19.51 6.95 -10.97
CA SER A 196 -18.44 7.10 -11.96
C SER A 196 -17.10 7.51 -11.34
N ALA A 197 -17.12 8.40 -10.34
CA ALA A 197 -15.93 8.83 -9.63
C ALA A 197 -15.34 7.70 -8.78
N LYS A 198 -16.17 6.91 -8.08
CA LYS A 198 -15.72 5.73 -7.32
C LYS A 198 -15.10 4.68 -8.23
N SER A 199 -15.78 4.30 -9.31
CA SER A 199 -15.24 3.31 -10.25
C SER A 199 -13.96 3.80 -10.95
N GLY A 200 -13.88 5.11 -11.25
CA GLY A 200 -12.66 5.72 -11.77
C GLY A 200 -11.51 5.72 -10.76
N LEU A 201 -11.81 5.97 -9.48
CA LEU A 201 -10.83 5.95 -8.40
C LEU A 201 -10.23 4.55 -8.25
N GLU A 202 -11.06 3.52 -8.19
CA GLU A 202 -10.64 2.11 -8.10
C GLU A 202 -9.72 1.73 -9.27
N ALA A 203 -10.08 2.11 -10.50
CA ALA A 203 -9.26 1.84 -11.67
C ALA A 203 -7.90 2.57 -11.63
N CYS A 204 -7.90 3.81 -11.14
CA CYS A 204 -6.69 4.62 -11.01
C CYS A 204 -5.76 4.08 -9.92
N GLU A 205 -6.33 3.65 -8.78
CA GLU A 205 -5.61 3.01 -7.68
C GLU A 205 -4.96 1.69 -8.11
N MET A 206 -5.70 0.84 -8.84
CA MET A 206 -5.17 -0.40 -9.41
C MET A 206 -3.99 -0.15 -10.35
N ALA A 207 -4.10 0.84 -11.24
CA ALA A 207 -3.02 1.20 -12.16
C ALA A 207 -1.82 1.81 -11.43
N TRP A 208 -2.05 2.56 -10.35
CA TRP A 208 -0.99 3.13 -9.53
C TRP A 208 -0.21 2.05 -8.78
N LEU A 209 -0.92 1.06 -8.25
CA LEU A 209 -0.34 -0.09 -7.56
C LEU A 209 0.50 -0.94 -8.51
N GLU A 210 0.01 -1.23 -9.71
CA GLU A 210 0.77 -1.95 -10.74
C GLU A 210 2.04 -1.18 -11.15
N ALA A 211 1.95 0.14 -11.32
CA ALA A 211 3.11 0.98 -11.66
C ALA A 211 4.14 1.04 -10.52
N GLN A 212 3.70 1.03 -9.25
CA GLN A 212 4.60 0.92 -8.10
C GLN A 212 5.27 -0.45 -8.02
N GLU A 213 4.53 -1.54 -8.20
CA GLU A 213 5.09 -2.90 -8.18
C GLU A 213 6.16 -3.08 -9.27
N GLN A 214 5.89 -2.59 -10.48
CA GLN A 214 6.87 -2.60 -11.57
C GLN A 214 8.12 -1.78 -11.24
N LEU A 215 7.95 -0.63 -10.58
CA LEU A 215 9.07 0.20 -10.15
C LEU A 215 9.92 -0.53 -9.11
N GLU A 216 9.28 -1.21 -8.14
CA GLU A 216 9.96 -1.97 -7.10
C GLU A 216 10.70 -3.18 -7.67
N GLN A 217 10.07 -3.98 -8.54
CA GLN A 217 10.72 -5.10 -9.22
C GLN A 217 11.95 -4.66 -10.03
N MET A 218 11.90 -3.47 -10.65
CA MET A 218 13.05 -2.90 -11.34
C MET A 218 14.16 -2.42 -10.39
N MET A 219 13.85 -2.14 -9.13
CA MET A 219 14.85 -1.75 -8.12
C MET A 219 15.38 -2.94 -7.31
N GLN A 220 14.67 -4.06 -7.22
CA GLN A 220 15.07 -5.28 -6.51
C GLN A 220 15.92 -6.25 -7.34
N ASN A 221 15.88 -6.17 -8.66
CA ASN A 221 16.65 -7.04 -9.57
C ASN A 221 18.14 -6.64 -9.74
N ASP A 222 18.68 -5.77 -8.88
CA ASP A 222 20.09 -5.38 -8.78
C ASP A 222 20.65 -5.65 -7.36
#